data_AF-A0A7R8W4T6-F1
#
_entry.id   AF-A0A7R8W4T6-F1
#
_cell.length_a   1.000
_cell.length_b   1.000
_cell.length_c   1.000
_cell.angle_alpha   90.00
_cell.angle_beta   90.00
_cell.angle_gamma   90.00
#
_symmetry.space_group_name_H-M   'P 1'
#
loop_
_entity.id
_entity.type
_entity.pdbx_description
1 polymer ?
#
loop_
_entity_poly.entity_id
_entity_poly.type
_entity_poly.pdbx_seq_one_letter_code
_entity_poly.pdbx_strand_id
1 'polypeptide(L)'
;MRDSRLPVVSIETPIALQSPSSWLFCNVDGQGFLRVIYDEVLQEQLANLVTRLRRPSPSPLPSPSSSRQTALSDVEQSLLLSDWCAALWSNGSQKVLETFFRVVEEIFELKSEIPQLPLPSVRSLELPWSSVYDCLSRIERALRHSPSSLQLLRGYTRLLLSKMTHPILTQESSDETPAYRLFRFRLYEQAVDHRVTSVRSSACRLFDDLVQRNLSLSANLRPAVYSAAVYRNNEDDFLWLWEKYLTETDPDERNILLASLVKTEDPDLQKKYVNAHALLHIISAIILLLTLLKWSLDSSKVPLQQTDQVLTGLSSWHLSGHSEVFRHLQQHFHAVMSMSFSQIKYFLLAFLPGFSLESDIRRVEAFFDDPQHQLSPALQRVFQQGMEQARVNTWFIRHFGSEVGVWVSRTMEP
;
A
#
# COMPACT_ATOMS: atom_id res chain seq x y z
N MET A 1 -9.73 -19.29 -19.43
CA MET A 1 -10.29 -17.93 -19.34
C MET A 1 -11.79 -17.99 -19.58
N ARG A 2 -12.60 -18.20 -18.53
CA ARG A 2 -14.04 -17.84 -18.62
C ARG A 2 -14.10 -16.36 -18.33
N ASP A 3 -14.80 -15.64 -19.21
CA ASP A 3 -14.90 -14.19 -19.27
C ASP A 3 -15.66 -13.65 -18.05
N SER A 4 -15.00 -13.60 -16.89
CA SER A 4 -15.50 -12.90 -15.69
C SER A 4 -15.17 -11.41 -15.77
N ARG A 5 -15.29 -10.82 -16.97
CA ARG A 5 -15.21 -9.37 -17.12
C ARG A 5 -16.48 -8.81 -16.48
N LEU A 6 -16.32 -7.87 -15.56
CA LEU A 6 -17.42 -7.02 -15.13
C LEU A 6 -18.14 -6.50 -16.38
N PRO A 7 -19.47 -6.35 -16.36
CA PRO A 7 -20.19 -5.82 -17.51
C PRO A 7 -19.57 -4.48 -17.92
N VAL A 8 -18.91 -4.45 -19.08
CA VAL A 8 -18.36 -3.24 -19.66
C VAL A 8 -19.49 -2.59 -20.42
N VAL A 9 -19.97 -1.46 -19.90
CA VAL A 9 -20.94 -0.62 -20.61
C VAL A 9 -20.13 0.40 -21.39
N SER A 10 -19.98 0.16 -22.69
CA SER A 10 -19.41 1.14 -23.61
C SER A 10 -20.47 2.15 -23.98
N ILE A 11 -20.24 3.43 -23.67
CA ILE A 11 -21.05 4.52 -24.21
C ILE A 11 -20.48 4.82 -25.60
N GLU A 12 -21.03 4.17 -26.63
CA GLU A 12 -20.58 4.34 -28.02
C GLU A 12 -21.19 5.58 -28.69
N THR A 13 -22.15 6.23 -28.02
CA THR A 13 -22.78 7.45 -28.56
C THR A 13 -21.80 8.62 -28.41
N PRO A 14 -21.42 9.31 -29.51
CA PRO A 14 -20.53 10.45 -29.43
C PRO A 14 -21.16 11.53 -28.54
N ILE A 15 -20.54 11.78 -27.38
CA ILE A 15 -20.92 12.91 -26.54
C ILE A 15 -20.33 14.15 -27.20
N ALA A 16 -21.18 14.95 -27.86
CA ALA A 16 -20.75 16.19 -28.49
C ALA A 16 -20.35 17.20 -27.42
N LEU A 17 -19.03 17.32 -27.18
CA LEU A 17 -18.48 18.36 -26.33
C LEU A 17 -18.60 19.72 -27.03
N GLN A 18 -18.85 20.77 -26.25
CA GLN A 18 -19.07 22.13 -26.79
C GLN A 18 -17.80 22.71 -27.43
N SER A 19 -16.61 22.26 -27.00
CA SER A 19 -15.33 22.65 -27.57
C SER A 19 -14.28 21.53 -27.46
N PRO A 20 -13.20 21.56 -28.28
CA PRO A 20 -12.07 20.63 -28.16
C PRO A 20 -11.30 20.73 -26.83
N SER A 21 -11.53 21.79 -26.04
CA SER A 21 -10.95 22.00 -24.72
C SER A 21 -11.90 21.66 -23.57
N SER A 22 -13.15 21.34 -23.89
CA SER A 22 -14.13 20.86 -22.92
C SER A 22 -13.70 19.49 -22.42
N TRP A 23 -14.08 19.17 -21.19
CA TRP A 23 -13.82 17.88 -20.57
C TRP A 23 -15.14 17.30 -20.05
N LEU A 24 -15.16 15.99 -19.88
CA LEU A 24 -16.26 15.26 -19.27
C LEU A 24 -15.70 14.43 -18.12
N PHE A 25 -16.30 14.59 -16.95
CA PHE A 25 -16.07 13.72 -15.81
C PHE A 25 -17.37 12.99 -15.49
N CYS A 26 -17.30 11.67 -15.35
CA CYS A 26 -18.42 10.83 -14.97
C CYS A 26 -18.23 10.34 -13.53
N ASN A 27 -19.33 9.89 -12.91
CA ASN A 27 -19.35 9.48 -11.50
C ASN A 27 -19.04 10.61 -10.50
N VAL A 28 -19.69 11.76 -10.70
CA VAL A 28 -19.62 12.93 -9.81
C VAL A 28 -19.81 12.52 -8.35
N ASP A 29 -18.90 12.94 -7.48
CA ASP A 29 -18.88 12.63 -6.05
C ASP A 29 -18.87 11.12 -5.70
N GLY A 30 -18.61 10.24 -6.66
CA GLY A 30 -18.51 8.79 -6.44
C GLY A 30 -19.82 8.10 -6.10
N GLN A 31 -20.97 8.67 -6.50
CA GLN A 31 -22.29 8.14 -6.15
C GLN A 31 -22.62 6.80 -6.83
N GLY A 32 -21.97 6.48 -7.94
CA GLY A 32 -22.12 5.23 -8.67
C GLY A 32 -21.08 4.19 -8.28
N PHE A 33 -21.52 2.93 -8.16
CA PHE A 33 -20.63 1.76 -8.01
C PHE A 33 -20.08 1.31 -9.36
N LEU A 34 -19.35 2.21 -10.03
CA LEU A 34 -18.76 1.99 -11.34
C LEU A 34 -17.37 2.63 -11.42
N ARG A 35 -16.56 2.14 -12.36
CA ARG A 35 -15.28 2.75 -12.74
C ARG A 35 -15.43 3.36 -14.12
N VAL A 36 -14.78 4.50 -14.36
CA VAL A 36 -14.84 5.19 -15.64
C VAL A 36 -13.48 5.11 -16.30
N ILE A 37 -13.44 4.50 -17.48
CA ILE A 37 -12.25 4.50 -18.34
C ILE A 37 -12.50 5.52 -19.45
N TYR A 38 -11.67 6.54 -19.48
CA TYR A 38 -11.71 7.59 -20.50
C TYR A 38 -10.78 7.19 -21.67
N ASP A 39 -11.08 7.65 -22.89
CA ASP A 39 -10.12 7.58 -24.00
C ASP A 39 -8.90 8.49 -23.76
N GLU A 40 -7.84 8.34 -24.57
CA GLU A 40 -6.60 9.09 -24.38
C GLU A 40 -6.78 10.62 -24.46
N VAL A 41 -7.74 11.11 -25.26
CA VAL A 41 -7.99 12.55 -25.41
C VAL A 41 -8.63 13.11 -24.14
N LEU A 42 -9.68 12.45 -23.63
CA LEU A 42 -10.36 12.83 -22.40
C LEU A 42 -9.43 12.67 -21.17
N GLN A 43 -8.62 11.61 -21.12
CA GLN A 43 -7.61 11.44 -20.07
C GLN A 43 -6.62 12.61 -20.05
N GLU A 44 -6.11 13.02 -21.21
CA GLU A 44 -5.18 14.14 -21.33
C GLU A 44 -5.86 15.47 -20.93
N GLN A 45 -7.12 15.69 -21.32
CA GLN A 45 -7.88 16.87 -20.90
C GLN A 45 -8.10 16.90 -19.38
N LEU A 46 -8.50 15.78 -18.77
CA LEU A 46 -8.69 15.67 -17.32
C LEU A 46 -7.37 15.82 -16.56
N ALA A 47 -6.28 15.25 -17.06
CA ALA A 47 -4.95 15.47 -16.51
C ALA A 47 -4.59 16.96 -16.54
N ASN A 48 -4.77 17.63 -17.67
CA ASN A 48 -4.52 19.07 -17.81
C ASN A 48 -5.42 19.92 -16.92
N LEU A 49 -6.65 19.48 -16.64
CA LEU A 49 -7.55 20.14 -15.71
C LEU A 49 -6.99 20.10 -14.28
N VAL A 50 -6.57 18.92 -13.83
CA VAL A 50 -5.98 18.73 -12.49
C VAL A 50 -4.70 19.56 -12.33
N THR A 51 -3.85 19.65 -13.36
CA THR A 51 -2.60 20.42 -13.29
C THR A 51 -2.81 21.93 -13.31
N ARG A 52 -3.78 22.45 -14.09
CA ARG A 52 -4.03 23.90 -14.20
C ARG A 52 -4.50 24.53 -12.89
N LEU A 53 -5.26 23.79 -12.10
CA LEU A 53 -5.92 24.31 -10.89
C LEU A 53 -4.98 24.64 -9.74
N ARG A 54 -3.79 24.05 -9.74
CA ARG A 54 -2.80 24.28 -8.68
C ARG A 54 -1.81 25.40 -8.99
N ARG A 55 -1.77 25.88 -10.23
CA ARG A 55 -0.96 27.05 -10.55
C ARG A 55 -1.71 28.29 -10.03
N PRO A 56 -1.11 29.08 -9.12
CA PRO A 56 -1.73 30.33 -8.68
C PRO A 56 -1.98 31.20 -9.91
N SER A 57 -3.25 31.42 -10.24
CA SER A 57 -3.61 32.34 -11.31
C SER A 57 -3.15 33.75 -10.89
N PRO A 58 -2.38 34.47 -11.73
CA PRO A 58 -1.98 35.85 -11.42
C PRO A 58 -3.15 36.84 -11.51
N SER A 59 -4.37 36.39 -11.83
CA SER A 59 -5.55 37.23 -12.00
C SER A 59 -6.61 36.96 -10.92
N PRO A 60 -7.29 38.00 -10.40
CA PRO A 60 -8.34 37.84 -9.39
C PRO A 60 -9.47 36.96 -9.93
N LEU A 61 -9.81 35.91 -9.16
CA LEU A 61 -10.82 34.92 -9.51
C LEU A 61 -12.20 35.58 -9.76
N PRO A 62 -12.94 35.15 -10.80
CA PRO A 62 -14.30 35.61 -11.03
C PRO A 62 -15.26 35.16 -9.92
N SER A 63 -16.34 35.91 -9.74
CA SER A 63 -17.35 35.78 -8.68
C SER A 63 -17.96 34.36 -8.55
N PRO A 64 -18.28 33.92 -7.31
CA PRO A 64 -18.53 32.52 -6.94
C PRO A 64 -19.80 31.85 -7.49
N SER A 65 -20.68 32.57 -8.19
CA SER A 65 -21.98 32.03 -8.63
C SER A 65 -21.95 31.15 -9.88
N SER A 66 -20.80 30.94 -10.52
CA SER A 66 -20.61 30.05 -11.69
C SER A 66 -19.48 29.02 -11.50
N SER A 67 -19.07 28.78 -10.26
CA SER A 67 -17.74 28.25 -9.88
C SER A 67 -17.51 26.74 -9.99
N ARG A 68 -18.55 25.91 -10.21
CA ARG A 68 -18.36 24.45 -10.38
C ARG A 68 -17.68 24.05 -11.70
N GLN A 69 -17.59 24.95 -12.68
CA GLN A 69 -17.07 24.61 -14.01
C GLN A 69 -15.54 24.58 -14.12
N THR A 70 -14.80 25.03 -13.11
CA THR A 70 -13.35 25.17 -13.25
C THR A 70 -12.54 24.02 -12.65
N ALA A 71 -13.08 23.25 -11.69
CA ALA A 71 -12.29 22.33 -10.88
C ALA A 71 -12.96 21.02 -10.52
N LEU A 72 -12.18 19.94 -10.49
CA LEU A 72 -12.54 18.68 -9.83
C LEU A 72 -12.36 18.82 -8.32
N SER A 73 -13.33 18.37 -7.54
CA SER A 73 -13.22 18.21 -6.10
C SER A 73 -12.16 17.16 -5.70
N ASP A 74 -11.78 17.12 -4.43
CA ASP A 74 -10.79 16.13 -3.93
C ASP A 74 -11.30 14.70 -4.07
N VAL A 75 -12.62 14.49 -3.92
CA VAL A 75 -13.28 13.19 -4.15
C VAL A 75 -13.14 12.79 -5.63
N GLU A 76 -13.43 13.70 -6.55
CA GLU A 76 -13.35 13.43 -7.99
C GLU A 76 -11.89 13.22 -8.45
N GLN A 77 -10.93 13.97 -7.90
CA GLN A 77 -9.50 13.74 -8.14
C GLN A 77 -9.07 12.35 -7.63
N SER A 78 -9.49 11.97 -6.42
CA SER A 78 -9.22 10.65 -5.84
C SER A 78 -9.81 9.52 -6.68
N LEU A 79 -11.05 9.66 -7.15
CA LEU A 79 -11.70 8.70 -8.05
C LEU A 79 -10.96 8.57 -9.39
N LEU A 80 -10.58 9.70 -10.00
CA LEU A 80 -9.83 9.71 -11.26
C LEU A 80 -8.49 8.97 -11.13
N LEU A 81 -7.75 9.23 -10.05
CA LEU A 81 -6.48 8.55 -9.75
C LEU A 81 -6.68 7.05 -9.49
N SER A 82 -7.74 6.70 -8.77
CA SER A 82 -8.11 5.30 -8.52
C SER A 82 -8.47 4.56 -9.81
N ASP A 83 -9.24 5.19 -10.70
CA ASP A 83 -9.64 4.63 -11.98
C ASP A 83 -8.45 4.47 -12.95
N TRP A 84 -7.55 5.45 -13.02
CA TRP A 84 -6.30 5.30 -13.77
C TRP A 84 -5.42 4.19 -13.20
N CYS A 85 -5.30 4.09 -11.88
CA CYS A 85 -4.57 2.99 -11.27
C CYS A 85 -5.21 1.63 -11.62
N ALA A 86 -6.54 1.52 -11.57
CA ALA A 86 -7.24 0.31 -11.97
C ALA A 86 -7.06 -0.03 -13.45
N ALA A 87 -7.03 0.99 -14.32
CA ALA A 87 -6.79 0.82 -15.75
C ALA A 87 -5.42 0.16 -16.00
N LEU A 88 -4.38 0.51 -15.24
CA LEU A 88 -3.05 -0.11 -15.35
C LEU A 88 -3.04 -1.64 -15.22
N TRP A 89 -4.02 -2.25 -14.53
CA TRP A 89 -4.11 -3.70 -14.35
C TRP A 89 -5.14 -4.40 -15.23
N SER A 90 -5.91 -3.65 -16.03
CA SER A 90 -6.99 -4.23 -16.84
C SER A 90 -6.71 -4.10 -18.33
N ASN A 91 -6.62 -2.87 -18.83
CA ASN A 91 -6.44 -2.54 -20.26
C ASN A 91 -5.56 -1.29 -20.45
N GLY A 92 -4.69 -0.99 -19.48
CA GLY A 92 -3.87 0.21 -19.49
C GLY A 92 -2.95 0.26 -20.70
N SER A 93 -2.62 1.47 -21.13
CA SER A 93 -1.53 1.73 -22.08
C SER A 93 -0.37 2.41 -21.34
N GLN A 94 0.80 2.46 -21.97
CA GLN A 94 1.93 3.24 -21.46
C GLN A 94 1.52 4.71 -21.20
N LYS A 95 0.62 5.25 -22.04
CA LYS A 95 0.09 6.61 -21.88
C LYS A 95 -0.70 6.80 -20.59
N VAL A 96 -1.44 5.78 -20.13
CA VAL A 96 -2.13 5.81 -18.82
C VAL A 96 -1.12 5.90 -17.68
N LEU A 97 -0.05 5.11 -17.73
CA LEU A 97 1.02 5.12 -16.73
C LEU A 97 1.70 6.49 -16.66
N GLU A 98 2.11 7.03 -17.81
CA GLU A 98 2.72 8.35 -17.91
C GLU A 98 1.77 9.45 -17.41
N THR A 99 0.48 9.35 -17.75
CA THR A 99 -0.55 10.32 -17.32
C THR A 99 -0.74 10.29 -15.81
N PHE A 100 -0.89 9.09 -15.22
CA PHE A 100 -1.01 8.91 -13.78
C PHE A 100 0.16 9.59 -13.06
N PHE A 101 1.39 9.20 -13.39
CA PHE A 101 2.56 9.71 -12.70
C PHE A 101 2.80 11.22 -12.94
N ARG A 102 2.55 11.73 -14.14
CA ARG A 102 2.58 13.19 -14.41
C ARG A 102 1.61 13.94 -13.50
N VAL A 103 0.39 13.43 -13.32
CA VAL A 103 -0.60 14.06 -12.45
C VAL A 103 -0.18 13.98 -10.99
N VAL A 104 0.41 12.86 -10.55
CA VAL A 104 1.01 12.75 -9.21
C VAL A 104 2.07 13.83 -8.98
N GLU A 105 3.00 14.02 -9.91
CA GLU A 105 4.04 15.06 -9.80
C GLU A 105 3.47 16.47 -9.64
N GLU A 106 2.41 16.78 -10.40
CA GLU A 106 1.80 18.12 -10.41
C GLU A 106 0.92 18.33 -9.17
N ILE A 107 0.20 17.31 -8.71
CA ILE A 107 -0.55 17.35 -7.45
C ILE A 107 0.43 17.60 -6.29
N PHE A 108 1.55 16.89 -6.23
CA PHE A 108 2.48 16.97 -5.11
C PHE A 108 3.67 17.91 -5.37
N GLU A 109 3.56 18.78 -6.37
CA GLU A 109 4.50 19.87 -6.64
C GLU A 109 5.97 19.38 -6.69
N LEU A 110 6.19 18.22 -7.31
CA LEU A 110 7.53 17.64 -7.40
C LEU A 110 8.50 18.52 -8.19
N LYS A 111 8.01 19.31 -9.15
CA LYS A 111 8.80 20.15 -10.07
C LYS A 111 8.97 21.60 -9.64
N SER A 112 8.23 22.09 -8.66
CA SER A 112 8.33 23.48 -8.23
C SER A 112 9.30 23.61 -7.05
N GLU A 113 10.28 24.50 -7.19
CA GLU A 113 11.19 24.95 -6.11
C GLU A 113 10.48 25.78 -5.03
N ILE A 114 9.15 25.76 -4.99
CA ILE A 114 8.38 26.64 -4.12
C ILE A 114 8.52 26.14 -2.68
N PRO A 115 9.08 26.94 -1.77
CA PRO A 115 9.22 26.56 -0.39
C PRO A 115 7.85 26.60 0.29
N GLN A 116 7.50 25.47 0.91
CA GLN A 116 6.43 25.32 1.91
C GLN A 116 5.01 25.59 1.41
N LEU A 117 4.31 24.52 1.03
CA LEU A 117 2.85 24.53 0.90
C LEU A 117 2.21 24.97 2.24
N PRO A 118 1.36 26.02 2.25
CA PRO A 118 0.71 26.45 3.47
C PRO A 118 -0.23 25.36 3.99
N LEU A 119 -0.25 25.12 5.32
CA LEU A 119 -1.07 24.11 6.01
C LEU A 119 -2.52 23.91 5.50
N PRO A 120 -3.28 24.94 5.07
CA PRO A 120 -4.62 24.77 4.53
C PRO A 120 -4.67 23.99 3.19
N SER A 121 -3.62 24.06 2.35
CA SER A 121 -3.58 23.32 1.08
C SER A 121 -3.29 21.83 1.26
N VAL A 122 -2.73 21.43 2.41
CA VAL A 122 -2.49 20.01 2.74
C VAL A 122 -3.79 19.30 3.12
N ARG A 123 -4.79 20.03 3.65
CA ARG A 123 -6.09 19.46 4.06
C ARG A 123 -6.86 18.84 2.90
N SER A 124 -6.78 19.41 1.71
CA SER A 124 -7.42 18.92 0.48
C SER A 124 -6.66 17.77 -0.21
N LEU A 125 -5.57 17.27 0.38
CA LEU A 125 -4.74 16.22 -0.23
C LEU A 125 -5.03 14.82 0.28
N GLU A 126 -5.85 14.66 1.33
CA GLU A 126 -6.05 13.36 1.98
C GLU A 126 -6.56 12.29 1.00
N LEU A 127 -7.64 12.59 0.28
CA LEU A 127 -8.26 11.62 -0.63
C LEU A 127 -7.38 11.35 -1.86
N PRO A 128 -6.86 12.37 -2.59
CA PRO A 128 -5.95 12.14 -3.70
C PRO A 128 -4.69 11.38 -3.29
N TRP A 129 -4.08 11.73 -2.14
CA TRP A 129 -2.91 11.01 -1.63
C TRP A 129 -3.21 9.56 -1.32
N SER A 130 -4.34 9.27 -0.66
CA SER A 130 -4.71 7.90 -0.33
C SER A 130 -4.78 7.04 -1.60
N SER A 131 -5.42 7.55 -2.67
CA SER A 131 -5.47 6.84 -3.96
C SER A 131 -4.11 6.66 -4.62
N VAL A 132 -3.24 7.67 -4.54
CA VAL A 132 -1.88 7.59 -5.09
C VAL A 132 -1.05 6.58 -4.31
N TYR A 133 -1.05 6.65 -2.98
CA TYR A 133 -0.29 5.76 -2.12
C TYR A 133 -0.75 4.31 -2.32
N ASP A 134 -2.06 4.05 -2.33
CA ASP A 134 -2.59 2.71 -2.59
C ASP A 134 -2.11 2.17 -3.95
N CYS A 135 -2.06 3.03 -4.96
CA CYS A 135 -1.54 2.67 -6.27
C CYS A 135 -0.04 2.35 -6.22
N LEU A 136 0.76 3.24 -5.63
CA LEU A 136 2.22 3.05 -5.49
C LEU A 136 2.52 1.77 -4.70
N SER A 137 1.85 1.53 -3.57
CA SER A 137 1.99 0.29 -2.79
C SER A 137 1.61 -0.95 -3.60
N ARG A 138 0.61 -0.86 -4.48
CA ARG A 138 0.25 -1.95 -5.39
C ARG A 138 1.31 -2.19 -6.45
N ILE A 139 1.87 -1.14 -7.06
CA ILE A 139 2.98 -1.25 -8.02
C ILE A 139 4.21 -1.84 -7.31
N GLU A 140 4.57 -1.38 -6.11
CA GLU A 140 5.68 -1.92 -5.33
C GLU A 140 5.52 -3.42 -5.05
N ARG A 141 4.31 -3.87 -4.68
CA ARG A 141 4.02 -5.29 -4.49
C ARG A 141 4.19 -6.10 -5.78
N ALA A 142 3.82 -5.55 -6.93
CA ALA A 142 4.02 -6.20 -8.22
C ALA A 142 5.52 -6.25 -8.60
N LEU A 143 6.28 -5.18 -8.37
CA LEU A 143 7.70 -5.08 -8.73
C LEU A 143 8.67 -5.89 -7.83
N ARG A 144 8.18 -6.74 -6.94
CA ARG A 144 9.01 -7.56 -6.03
C ARG A 144 10.11 -8.36 -6.73
N HIS A 145 9.83 -8.88 -7.92
CA HIS A 145 10.80 -9.64 -8.72
C HIS A 145 11.60 -8.77 -9.70
N SER A 146 11.48 -7.44 -9.60
CA SER A 146 12.23 -6.45 -10.38
C SER A 146 12.96 -5.50 -9.42
N PRO A 147 14.03 -5.94 -8.73
CA PRO A 147 14.65 -5.19 -7.64
C PRO A 147 15.07 -3.76 -8.02
N SER A 148 15.59 -3.56 -9.23
CA SER A 148 15.99 -2.24 -9.72
C SER A 148 14.81 -1.28 -9.86
N SER A 149 13.73 -1.68 -10.53
CA SER A 149 12.51 -0.86 -10.65
C SER A 149 11.86 -0.61 -9.28
N LEU A 150 11.84 -1.62 -8.40
CA LEU A 150 11.31 -1.50 -7.05
C LEU A 150 12.11 -0.47 -6.22
N GLN A 151 13.44 -0.53 -6.29
CA GLN A 151 14.30 0.41 -5.57
C GLN A 151 14.10 1.85 -6.05
N LEU A 152 13.99 2.05 -7.36
CA LEU A 152 13.68 3.37 -7.94
C LEU A 152 12.32 3.87 -7.45
N LEU A 153 11.27 3.05 -7.57
CA LEU A 153 9.92 3.42 -7.13
C LEU A 153 9.88 3.78 -5.64
N ARG A 154 10.54 3.00 -4.77
CA ARG A 154 10.65 3.31 -3.33
C ARG A 154 11.38 4.62 -3.07
N GLY A 155 12.40 4.93 -3.88
CA GLY A 155 13.10 6.23 -3.84
C GLY A 155 12.17 7.38 -4.18
N TYR A 156 11.36 7.22 -5.22
CA TYR A 156 10.33 8.18 -5.63
C TYR A 156 9.23 8.37 -4.58
N THR A 157 8.67 7.28 -4.03
CA THR A 157 7.68 7.35 -2.94
C THR A 157 8.24 8.09 -1.72
N ARG A 158 9.51 7.84 -1.37
CA ARG A 158 10.20 8.56 -0.29
C ARG A 158 10.35 10.06 -0.57
N LEU A 159 10.63 10.44 -1.82
CA LEU A 159 10.70 11.84 -2.23
C LEU A 159 9.34 12.54 -2.10
N LEU A 160 8.25 11.90 -2.53
CA LEU A 160 6.90 12.42 -2.35
C LEU A 160 6.58 12.63 -0.86
N LEU A 161 6.82 11.60 -0.05
CA LEU A 161 6.59 11.65 1.39
C LEU A 161 7.44 12.72 2.07
N SER A 162 8.72 12.88 1.71
CA SER A 162 9.58 13.89 2.34
C SER A 162 9.08 15.32 2.11
N LYS A 163 8.52 15.61 0.92
CA LYS A 163 7.89 16.91 0.63
C LYS A 163 6.61 17.10 1.44
N MET A 164 5.79 16.05 1.60
CA MET A 164 4.53 16.12 2.34
C MET A 164 4.68 16.12 3.86
N THR A 165 5.82 15.64 4.38
CA THR A 165 6.03 15.39 5.82
C THR A 165 6.86 16.45 6.54
N HIS A 166 7.34 17.48 5.84
CA HIS A 166 8.08 18.61 6.42
C HIS A 166 7.24 19.39 7.45
N PRO A 167 7.85 20.07 8.45
CA PRO A 167 8.02 19.65 9.86
C PRO A 167 6.70 19.58 10.67
N ILE A 168 5.54 19.45 10.01
CA ILE A 168 4.19 19.60 10.57
C ILE A 168 3.74 18.38 11.38
N LEU A 169 4.38 17.22 11.22
CA LEU A 169 3.72 15.97 11.61
C LEU A 169 3.75 15.61 13.10
N THR A 170 4.49 16.33 13.96
CA THR A 170 4.62 15.94 15.39
C THR A 170 3.78 16.76 16.37
N GLN A 171 3.20 17.90 15.98
CA GLN A 171 2.43 18.74 16.89
C GLN A 171 0.95 18.63 16.55
N GLU A 172 0.15 18.11 17.50
CA GLU A 172 -1.31 18.19 17.40
C GLU A 172 -1.74 19.64 17.63
N SER A 173 -2.49 20.22 16.69
CA SER A 173 -3.18 21.49 16.92
C SER A 173 -4.63 21.23 17.38
N SER A 174 -5.10 22.04 18.33
CA SER A 174 -6.49 21.99 18.81
C SER A 174 -7.52 22.27 17.72
N ASP A 175 -7.11 22.94 16.64
CA ASP A 175 -7.98 23.41 15.57
C ASP A 175 -7.95 22.48 14.34
N GLU A 176 -7.35 21.29 14.49
CA GLU A 176 -7.34 20.25 13.46
C GLU A 176 -8.70 19.54 13.38
N THR A 177 -9.22 19.36 12.16
CA THR A 177 -10.35 18.46 11.96
C THR A 177 -9.94 17.01 12.20
N PRO A 178 -10.85 16.12 12.64
CA PRO A 178 -10.54 14.71 12.82
C PRO A 178 -9.96 14.02 11.57
N ALA A 179 -10.46 14.38 10.38
CA ALA A 179 -9.96 13.87 9.10
C ALA A 179 -8.50 14.26 8.85
N TYR A 180 -8.18 15.55 9.00
CA TYR A 180 -6.81 16.03 8.82
C TYR A 180 -5.84 15.40 9.83
N ARG A 181 -6.27 15.23 11.07
CA ARG A 181 -5.51 14.54 12.10
C ARG A 181 -5.18 13.10 11.68
N LEU A 182 -6.18 12.35 11.21
CA LEU A 182 -5.99 10.98 10.74
C LEU A 182 -5.05 10.93 9.53
N PHE A 183 -5.22 11.84 8.56
CA PHE A 183 -4.34 11.97 7.41
C PHE A 183 -2.88 12.23 7.82
N ARG A 184 -2.67 13.17 8.75
CA ARG A 184 -1.34 13.52 9.29
C ARG A 184 -0.62 12.30 9.87
N PHE A 185 -1.33 11.49 10.65
CA PHE A 185 -0.77 10.28 11.25
C PHE A 185 -0.49 9.18 10.23
N ARG A 186 -1.37 8.98 9.25
CA ARG A 186 -1.11 8.05 8.14
C ARG A 186 0.12 8.46 7.33
N LEU A 187 0.25 9.74 6.99
CA LEU A 187 1.44 10.26 6.31
C LEU A 187 2.71 10.02 7.14
N TYR A 188 2.63 10.22 8.45
CA TYR A 188 3.75 10.00 9.36
C TYR A 188 4.16 8.52 9.39
N GLU A 189 3.21 7.60 9.52
CA GLU A 189 3.44 6.16 9.46
C GLU A 189 4.06 5.73 8.12
N GLN A 190 3.47 6.15 7.01
CA GLN A 190 3.98 5.84 5.67
C GLN A 190 5.40 6.40 5.47
N ALA A 191 5.68 7.60 5.97
CA ALA A 191 7.04 8.17 5.93
C ALA A 191 8.05 7.37 6.77
N VAL A 192 7.64 6.80 7.91
CA VAL A 192 8.47 5.86 8.67
C VAL A 192 8.71 4.59 7.84
N ASP A 193 7.67 3.98 7.28
CA ASP A 193 7.74 2.74 6.50
C ASP A 193 8.63 2.89 5.24
N HIS A 194 8.58 4.06 4.58
CA HIS A 194 9.45 4.39 3.44
C HIS A 194 10.81 4.97 3.84
N ARG A 195 11.13 5.01 5.14
CA ARG A 195 12.42 5.45 5.71
C ARG A 195 12.80 6.89 5.35
N VAL A 196 11.83 7.81 5.43
CA VAL A 196 12.12 9.24 5.37
C VAL A 196 12.95 9.62 6.61
N THR A 197 14.22 9.96 6.41
CA THR A 197 15.22 10.08 7.49
C THR A 197 14.79 11.01 8.62
N SER A 198 14.29 12.21 8.29
CA SER A 198 13.87 13.21 9.29
C SER A 198 12.71 12.71 10.16
N VAL A 199 11.69 12.12 9.53
CA VAL A 199 10.51 11.56 10.19
C VAL A 199 10.89 10.38 11.06
N ARG A 200 11.69 9.44 10.53
CA ARG A 200 12.14 8.26 11.27
C ARG A 200 12.97 8.64 12.50
N SER A 201 13.92 9.56 12.37
CA SER A 201 14.69 10.06 13.52
C SER A 201 13.80 10.68 14.58
N SER A 202 12.74 11.39 14.17
CA SER A 202 11.75 11.92 15.12
C SER A 202 10.96 10.82 15.81
N ALA A 203 10.51 9.80 15.09
CA ALA A 203 9.76 8.67 15.65
C ALA A 203 10.64 7.85 16.61
N CYS A 204 11.93 7.67 16.30
CA CYS A 204 12.88 7.03 17.21
C CYS A 204 13.01 7.80 18.52
N ARG A 205 13.15 9.14 18.48
CA ARG A 205 13.20 9.96 19.71
C ARG A 205 11.94 9.81 20.55
N LEU A 206 10.76 9.77 19.93
CA LEU A 206 9.50 9.54 20.65
C LEU A 206 9.47 8.16 21.34
N PHE A 207 10.02 7.13 20.70
CA PHE A 207 10.16 5.82 21.34
C PHE A 207 11.17 5.85 22.49
N ASP A 208 12.29 6.55 22.35
CA ASP A 208 13.28 6.68 23.43
C ASP A 208 12.68 7.41 24.64
N ASP A 209 11.90 8.48 24.40
CA ASP A 209 11.16 9.19 25.44
C ASP A 209 10.07 8.31 26.07
N LEU A 210 9.37 7.48 25.27
CA LEU A 210 8.42 6.50 25.79
C LEU A 210 9.10 5.53 26.76
N VAL A 211 10.22 4.92 26.36
CA VAL A 211 10.91 3.88 27.14
C VAL A 211 11.62 4.48 28.36
N GLN A 212 12.31 5.62 28.21
CA GLN A 212 13.15 6.19 29.28
C GLN A 212 12.37 7.09 30.24
N ARG A 213 11.34 7.78 29.75
CA ARG A 213 10.61 8.81 30.51
C ARG A 213 9.15 8.45 30.77
N ASN A 214 8.70 7.28 30.33
CA ASN A 214 7.28 6.88 30.38
C ASN A 214 6.38 7.93 29.71
N LEU A 215 6.84 8.53 28.60
CA LEU A 215 6.04 9.51 27.87
C LEU A 215 4.74 8.86 27.38
N SER A 216 3.60 9.50 27.66
CA SER A 216 2.32 9.07 27.09
C SER A 216 2.28 9.39 25.60
N LEU A 217 2.17 8.35 24.75
CA LEU A 217 1.99 8.51 23.31
C LEU A 217 0.51 8.47 22.92
N SER A 218 0.12 9.44 22.08
CA SER A 218 -1.14 9.43 21.34
C SER A 218 -1.29 8.09 20.60
N ALA A 219 -2.46 7.45 20.69
CA ALA A 219 -2.71 6.14 20.08
C ALA A 219 -2.37 6.14 18.57
N ASN A 220 -2.61 7.27 17.88
CA ASN A 220 -2.35 7.40 16.45
C ASN A 220 -0.85 7.46 16.08
N LEU A 221 0.04 7.79 17.03
CA LEU A 221 1.49 7.82 16.79
C LEU A 221 2.14 6.46 17.04
N ARG A 222 1.51 5.58 17.82
CA ARG A 222 2.10 4.30 18.24
C ARG A 222 2.52 3.41 17.05
N PRO A 223 1.72 3.23 15.97
CA PRO A 223 2.15 2.43 14.83
C PRO A 223 3.48 2.91 14.23
N ALA A 224 3.59 4.21 13.97
CA ALA A 224 4.79 4.81 13.41
C ALA A 224 6.00 4.73 14.37
N VAL A 225 5.77 4.99 15.67
CA VAL A 225 6.82 4.97 16.69
C VAL A 225 7.36 3.55 16.92
N TYR A 226 6.48 2.55 16.99
CA TYR A 226 6.87 1.14 17.15
C TYR A 226 7.55 0.60 15.90
N SER A 227 7.04 0.93 14.71
CA SER A 227 7.70 0.58 13.45
C SER A 227 9.09 1.22 13.35
N ALA A 228 9.25 2.49 13.75
CA ALA A 228 10.56 3.14 13.74
C ALA A 228 11.56 2.49 14.69
N ALA A 229 11.12 2.04 15.88
CA ALA A 229 11.95 1.28 16.82
C ALA A 229 12.41 -0.06 16.21
N VAL A 230 11.50 -0.79 15.57
CA VAL A 230 11.83 -2.04 14.88
C VAL A 230 12.82 -1.81 13.73
N TYR A 231 12.66 -0.73 12.95
CA TYR A 231 13.59 -0.37 11.86
C TYR A 231 14.98 0.09 12.31
N ARG A 232 15.18 0.37 13.61
CA ARG A 232 16.52 0.63 14.14
C ARG A 232 17.37 -0.62 14.21
N ASN A 233 16.76 -1.80 14.10
CA ASN A 233 17.46 -3.06 14.22
C ASN A 233 18.24 -3.13 15.55
N ASN A 234 17.64 -2.61 16.63
CA ASN A 234 18.16 -2.71 17.99
C ASN A 234 17.43 -3.84 18.74
N GLU A 235 18.22 -4.73 19.33
CA GLU A 235 17.74 -5.89 20.07
C GLU A 235 16.84 -5.50 21.25
N ASP A 236 17.28 -4.53 22.04
CA ASP A 236 16.60 -4.11 23.25
C ASP A 236 15.23 -3.49 22.91
N ASP A 237 15.17 -2.70 21.83
CA ASP A 237 13.94 -2.06 21.35
C ASP A 237 12.92 -3.12 20.88
N PHE A 238 13.39 -4.15 20.17
CA PHE A 238 12.54 -5.27 19.73
C PHE A 238 12.02 -6.09 20.92
N LEU A 239 12.90 -6.42 21.88
CA LEU A 239 12.53 -7.15 23.08
C LEU A 239 11.50 -6.40 23.91
N TRP A 240 11.68 -5.09 24.05
CA TRP A 240 10.75 -4.25 24.78
C TRP A 240 9.35 -4.31 24.15
N LEU A 241 9.26 -4.18 22.82
CA LEU A 241 7.99 -4.30 22.09
C LEU A 241 7.36 -5.68 22.22
N TRP A 242 8.18 -6.73 22.21
CA TRP A 242 7.72 -8.11 22.39
C TRP A 242 7.19 -8.38 23.79
N GLU A 243 7.91 -7.97 24.83
CA GLU A 243 7.46 -8.08 26.23
C GLU A 243 6.17 -7.28 26.46
N LYS A 244 6.10 -6.07 25.88
CA LYS A 244 4.87 -5.28 25.90
C LYS A 244 3.73 -6.03 25.22
N TYR A 245 3.94 -6.63 24.05
CA TYR A 245 2.89 -7.42 23.37
C TYR A 245 2.37 -8.60 24.22
N LEU A 246 3.26 -9.28 24.95
CA LEU A 246 2.89 -10.42 25.80
C LEU A 246 2.09 -10.02 27.05
N THR A 247 2.31 -8.80 27.55
CA THR A 247 1.70 -8.30 28.79
C THR A 247 0.52 -7.36 28.54
N GLU A 248 0.38 -6.83 27.32
CA GLU A 248 -0.69 -5.93 26.93
C GLU A 248 -2.06 -6.62 26.94
N THR A 249 -3.06 -5.91 27.44
CA THR A 249 -4.45 -6.39 27.56
C THR A 249 -5.37 -5.74 26.54
N ASP A 250 -5.02 -4.55 26.05
CA ASP A 250 -5.75 -3.87 24.99
C ASP A 250 -5.54 -4.58 23.63
N PRO A 251 -6.59 -5.14 23.01
CA PRO A 251 -6.47 -5.82 21.72
C PRO A 251 -5.96 -4.92 20.59
N ASP A 252 -6.32 -3.64 20.61
CA ASP A 252 -5.91 -2.70 19.56
C ASP A 252 -4.41 -2.41 19.64
N GLU A 253 -3.91 -2.16 20.86
CA GLU A 253 -2.48 -1.99 21.11
C GLU A 253 -1.69 -3.26 20.74
N ARG A 254 -2.19 -4.46 21.10
CA ARG A 254 -1.57 -5.72 20.70
C ARG A 254 -1.46 -5.88 19.18
N ASN A 255 -2.50 -5.49 18.44
CA ASN A 255 -2.47 -5.52 16.98
C ASN A 255 -1.40 -4.58 16.43
N ILE A 256 -1.29 -3.37 16.98
CA ILE A 256 -0.27 -2.39 16.56
C ILE A 256 1.13 -2.94 16.84
N LEU A 257 1.39 -3.46 18.04
CA LEU A 257 2.68 -4.05 18.41
C LEU A 257 3.07 -5.20 17.46
N LEU A 258 2.13 -6.12 17.20
CA LEU A 258 2.36 -7.25 16.30
C LEU A 258 2.63 -6.79 14.87
N ALA A 259 1.84 -5.83 14.35
CA ALA A 259 2.04 -5.24 13.02
C ALA A 259 3.38 -4.52 12.88
N SER A 260 3.89 -3.90 13.95
CA SER A 260 5.21 -3.28 13.95
C SER A 260 6.33 -4.32 14.02
N LEU A 261 6.19 -5.37 14.85
CA LEU A 261 7.19 -6.43 14.99
C LEU A 261 7.44 -7.19 13.68
N VAL A 262 6.41 -7.40 12.85
CA VAL A 262 6.57 -8.07 11.54
C VAL A 262 7.35 -7.24 10.52
N LYS A 263 7.58 -5.95 10.78
CA LYS A 263 8.36 -5.06 9.90
C LYS A 263 9.87 -5.10 10.15
N THR A 264 10.37 -5.94 11.08
CA THR A 264 11.81 -6.06 11.35
C THR A 264 12.58 -6.45 10.09
N GLU A 265 13.71 -5.77 9.87
CA GLU A 265 14.59 -6.04 8.73
C GLU A 265 15.94 -6.61 9.16
N ASP A 266 16.27 -6.57 10.46
CA ASP A 266 17.50 -7.15 10.98
C ASP A 266 17.44 -8.67 10.89
N PRO A 267 18.25 -9.29 10.02
CA PRO A 267 18.33 -10.72 9.98
C PRO A 267 18.78 -11.28 11.33
N ASP A 268 19.65 -10.60 12.09
CA ASP A 268 20.25 -11.04 13.36
C ASP A 268 19.26 -11.04 14.55
N LEU A 269 18.41 -10.01 14.69
CA LEU A 269 17.30 -10.01 15.67
C LEU A 269 16.23 -11.03 15.33
N GLN A 270 15.95 -11.21 14.04
CA GLN A 270 15.08 -12.27 13.57
C GLN A 270 15.64 -13.67 13.89
N LYS A 271 16.95 -13.86 14.16
CA LYS A 271 17.54 -15.17 14.57
C LYS A 271 17.42 -15.40 16.05
N LYS A 272 17.75 -14.38 16.84
CA LYS A 272 17.96 -14.53 18.27
C LYS A 272 16.68 -14.85 19.05
N TYR A 273 15.53 -14.32 18.62
CA TYR A 273 14.24 -14.53 19.31
C TYR A 273 13.40 -15.68 18.77
N VAL A 274 13.99 -16.44 17.87
CA VAL A 274 13.26 -17.36 17.02
C VAL A 274 13.75 -18.79 17.15
N ASN A 275 14.94 -19.03 17.71
CA ASN A 275 15.35 -20.32 18.25
C ASN A 275 16.53 -20.16 19.23
N ALA A 276 16.39 -20.73 20.44
CA ALA A 276 17.55 -21.36 21.06
C ALA A 276 18.07 -22.42 20.07
N HIS A 277 19.38 -22.37 19.79
CA HIS A 277 20.18 -23.16 18.83
C HIS A 277 20.34 -22.61 17.39
N ALA A 278 21.62 -22.40 17.05
CA ALA A 278 22.15 -21.69 15.90
C ALA A 278 22.31 -22.55 14.63
N LEU A 279 21.88 -22.02 13.46
CA LEU A 279 22.69 -21.94 12.23
C LEU A 279 21.98 -21.11 11.12
N LEU A 280 22.77 -20.28 10.45
CA LEU A 280 22.61 -19.74 9.08
C LEU A 280 21.78 -18.46 8.87
N HIS A 281 22.45 -17.45 8.31
CA HIS A 281 22.01 -16.05 8.33
C HIS A 281 20.82 -15.70 7.39
N ILE A 282 20.38 -16.64 6.56
CA ILE A 282 19.18 -16.55 5.70
C ILE A 282 18.02 -17.40 6.25
N ILE A 283 18.34 -18.39 7.10
CA ILE A 283 17.35 -19.31 7.67
C ILE A 283 16.45 -18.59 8.68
N SER A 284 16.88 -17.48 9.27
CA SER A 284 16.18 -16.91 10.44
C SER A 284 15.07 -15.89 10.17
N ALA A 285 15.15 -15.08 9.11
CA ALA A 285 13.98 -14.33 8.63
C ALA A 285 12.85 -15.30 8.26
N ILE A 286 13.26 -16.40 7.64
CA ILE A 286 12.43 -17.55 7.32
C ILE A 286 11.91 -18.22 8.59
N ILE A 287 12.73 -18.46 9.64
CA ILE A 287 12.22 -19.06 10.88
C ILE A 287 11.30 -18.09 11.63
N LEU A 288 11.53 -16.77 11.71
CA LEU A 288 10.61 -15.85 12.39
C LEU A 288 9.25 -15.92 11.72
N LEU A 289 9.27 -15.87 10.39
CA LEU A 289 8.11 -16.01 9.55
C LEU A 289 7.46 -17.40 9.75
N LEU A 290 8.23 -18.50 9.81
CA LEU A 290 7.72 -19.85 10.07
C LEU A 290 7.18 -20.02 11.49
N THR A 291 7.73 -19.30 12.48
CA THR A 291 7.31 -19.31 13.88
C THR A 291 6.04 -18.51 14.06
N LEU A 292 5.96 -17.31 13.46
CA LEU A 292 4.72 -16.54 13.40
C LEU A 292 3.64 -17.30 12.64
N LEU A 293 3.99 -17.99 11.55
CA LEU A 293 3.08 -18.88 10.85
C LEU A 293 2.63 -20.05 11.72
N LYS A 294 3.56 -20.72 12.40
CA LYS A 294 3.25 -21.81 13.34
C LYS A 294 2.35 -21.34 14.48
N TRP A 295 2.63 -20.18 15.07
CA TRP A 295 1.81 -19.57 16.12
C TRP A 295 0.45 -19.11 15.59
N SER A 296 0.37 -18.71 14.32
CA SER A 296 -0.91 -18.39 13.69
C SER A 296 -1.83 -19.62 13.58
N LEU A 297 -1.27 -20.84 13.67
CA LEU A 297 -2.02 -22.09 13.79
C LEU A 297 -2.31 -22.47 15.27
N ASP A 298 -1.66 -21.84 16.24
CA ASP A 298 -1.82 -22.09 17.68
C ASP A 298 -2.62 -20.96 18.35
N SER A 299 -3.92 -21.21 18.52
CA SER A 299 -4.85 -20.25 19.13
C SER A 299 -4.48 -19.79 20.54
N SER A 300 -3.58 -20.50 21.24
CA SER A 300 -3.08 -20.09 22.56
C SER A 300 -2.01 -18.99 22.48
N LYS A 301 -1.37 -18.82 21.32
CA LYS A 301 -0.30 -17.85 21.08
C LYS A 301 -0.80 -16.64 20.30
N VAL A 302 -1.55 -16.89 19.23
CA VAL A 302 -2.19 -15.86 18.42
C VAL A 302 -3.67 -16.19 18.35
N PRO A 303 -4.55 -15.32 18.89
CA PRO A 303 -5.99 -15.46 18.70
C PRO A 303 -6.33 -15.67 17.23
N LEU A 304 -7.23 -16.60 16.94
CA LEU A 304 -7.61 -16.97 15.57
C LEU A 304 -8.09 -15.79 14.70
N GLN A 305 -8.61 -14.73 15.35
CA GLN A 305 -9.03 -13.49 14.70
C GLN A 305 -7.85 -12.61 14.24
N GLN A 306 -6.67 -12.76 14.86
CA GLN A 306 -5.44 -12.03 14.54
C GLN A 306 -4.54 -12.78 13.55
N THR A 307 -4.83 -14.06 13.28
CA THR A 307 -4.11 -14.87 12.27
C THR A 307 -4.09 -14.19 10.90
N ASP A 308 -5.19 -13.56 10.46
CA ASP A 308 -5.25 -12.84 9.18
C ASP A 308 -4.25 -11.67 9.11
N GLN A 309 -4.12 -10.89 10.19
CA GLN A 309 -3.17 -9.77 10.24
C GLN A 309 -1.73 -10.25 10.16
N VAL A 310 -1.40 -11.35 10.84
CA VAL A 310 -0.06 -11.97 10.75
C VAL A 310 0.22 -12.43 9.33
N LEU A 311 -0.72 -13.15 8.70
CA LEU A 311 -0.55 -13.67 7.34
C LEU A 311 -0.45 -12.56 6.29
N THR A 312 -1.36 -11.58 6.36
CA THR A 312 -1.37 -10.41 5.48
C THR A 312 -0.12 -9.56 5.68
N GLY A 313 0.32 -9.38 6.93
CA GLY A 313 1.57 -8.70 7.24
C GLY A 313 2.78 -9.42 6.67
N LEU A 314 2.95 -10.71 6.96
CA LEU A 314 4.10 -11.49 6.50
C LEU A 314 4.19 -11.57 4.98
N SER A 315 3.05 -11.81 4.34
CA SER A 315 2.95 -11.87 2.88
C SER A 315 3.29 -10.50 2.27
N SER A 316 2.70 -9.42 2.79
CA SER A 316 2.83 -8.08 2.21
C SER A 316 4.13 -7.36 2.52
N TRP A 317 4.81 -7.63 3.63
CA TRP A 317 6.01 -6.85 4.01
C TRP A 317 7.30 -7.49 3.50
N HIS A 318 7.41 -8.83 3.48
CA HIS A 318 8.66 -9.50 3.13
C HIS A 318 8.75 -9.81 1.62
N LEU A 319 9.92 -9.59 0.99
CA LEU A 319 10.12 -9.83 -0.45
C LEU A 319 9.78 -11.28 -0.85
N SER A 320 10.15 -12.24 0.00
CA SER A 320 9.83 -13.66 -0.17
C SER A 320 8.59 -14.12 0.60
N GLY A 321 7.91 -13.23 1.34
CA GLY A 321 6.87 -13.58 2.31
C GLY A 321 5.81 -14.52 1.76
N HIS A 322 5.28 -14.22 0.58
CA HIS A 322 4.28 -15.06 -0.10
C HIS A 322 4.78 -16.49 -0.40
N SER A 323 6.03 -16.64 -0.86
CA SER A 323 6.61 -17.97 -1.12
C SER A 323 6.82 -18.76 0.16
N GLU A 324 7.16 -18.07 1.24
CA GLU A 324 7.35 -18.70 2.54
C GLU A 324 6.02 -19.13 3.18
N VAL A 325 4.99 -18.28 3.12
CA VAL A 325 3.62 -18.60 3.55
C VAL A 325 3.08 -19.78 2.75
N PHE A 326 3.33 -19.80 1.44
CA PHE A 326 2.95 -20.94 0.60
C PHE A 326 3.70 -22.21 0.98
N ARG A 327 5.02 -22.15 1.24
CA ARG A 327 5.76 -23.34 1.72
C ARG A 327 5.21 -23.86 3.04
N HIS A 328 4.84 -22.97 3.96
CA HIS A 328 4.22 -23.35 5.22
C HIS A 328 2.87 -24.05 5.00
N LEU A 329 2.06 -23.55 4.07
CA LEU A 329 0.84 -24.24 3.63
C LEU A 329 1.16 -25.64 3.10
N GLN A 330 2.18 -25.81 2.26
CA GLN A 330 2.56 -27.12 1.73
C GLN A 330 2.95 -28.10 2.85
N GLN A 331 3.69 -27.63 3.85
CA GLN A 331 4.15 -28.44 4.98
C GLN A 331 3.03 -28.80 5.97
N HIS A 332 2.04 -27.92 6.11
CA HIS A 332 0.99 -28.04 7.13
C HIS A 332 -0.41 -28.07 6.53
N PHE A 333 -0.55 -28.54 5.30
CA PHE A 333 -1.79 -28.43 4.52
C PHE A 333 -3.01 -28.94 5.30
N HIS A 334 -2.95 -30.15 5.86
CA HIS A 334 -4.07 -30.72 6.62
C HIS A 334 -4.42 -29.93 7.88
N ALA A 335 -3.43 -29.32 8.55
CA ALA A 335 -3.67 -28.47 9.72
C ALA A 335 -4.28 -27.12 9.34
N VAL A 336 -3.91 -26.56 8.18
CA VAL A 336 -4.56 -25.36 7.66
C VAL A 336 -5.98 -25.68 7.19
N MET A 337 -6.19 -26.82 6.54
CA MET A 337 -7.51 -27.24 6.05
C MET A 337 -8.49 -27.65 7.16
N SER A 338 -8.03 -27.87 8.40
CA SER A 338 -8.91 -28.10 9.55
C SER A 338 -9.44 -26.80 10.18
N MET A 339 -8.97 -25.64 9.72
CA MET A 339 -9.48 -24.33 10.15
C MET A 339 -10.89 -24.06 9.62
N SER A 340 -11.53 -23.01 10.14
CA SER A 340 -12.81 -22.56 9.59
C SER A 340 -12.66 -22.03 8.15
N PHE A 341 -13.74 -22.14 7.36
CA PHE A 341 -13.76 -21.62 6.00
C PHE A 341 -13.30 -20.17 5.89
N SER A 342 -13.73 -19.30 6.82
CA SER A 342 -13.34 -17.89 6.84
C SER A 342 -11.83 -17.74 6.99
N GLN A 343 -11.20 -18.48 7.91
CA GLN A 343 -9.76 -18.42 8.12
C GLN A 343 -8.98 -18.90 6.90
N ILE A 344 -9.38 -20.02 6.30
CA ILE A 344 -8.72 -20.53 5.08
C ILE A 344 -8.89 -19.52 3.94
N LYS A 345 -10.08 -18.90 3.82
CA LYS A 345 -10.31 -17.85 2.83
C LYS A 345 -9.34 -16.68 3.01
N TYR A 346 -9.20 -16.16 4.23
CA TYR A 346 -8.25 -15.08 4.53
C TYR A 346 -6.81 -15.52 4.27
N PHE A 347 -6.44 -16.73 4.71
CA PHE A 347 -5.13 -17.31 4.46
C PHE A 347 -4.79 -17.32 2.96
N LEU A 348 -5.66 -17.88 2.12
CA LEU A 348 -5.46 -17.93 0.67
C LEU A 348 -5.39 -16.53 0.05
N LEU A 349 -6.29 -15.62 0.43
CA LEU A 349 -6.32 -14.26 -0.13
C LEU A 349 -5.15 -13.38 0.34
N ALA A 350 -4.51 -13.70 1.47
CA ALA A 350 -3.35 -12.97 1.95
C ALA A 350 -2.13 -13.22 1.05
N PHE A 351 -1.81 -14.49 0.73
CA PHE A 351 -0.57 -14.80 0.03
C PHE A 351 -0.72 -14.95 -1.49
N LEU A 352 -1.85 -15.47 -2.02
CA LEU A 352 -1.97 -15.75 -3.45
C LEU A 352 -1.78 -14.51 -4.33
N PRO A 353 -2.36 -13.33 -4.02
CA PRO A 353 -2.21 -12.14 -4.85
C PRO A 353 -0.76 -11.65 -4.98
N GLY A 354 0.14 -12.03 -4.09
CA GLY A 354 1.53 -11.57 -4.14
C GLY A 354 2.37 -12.26 -5.20
N PHE A 355 1.93 -13.40 -5.73
CA PHE A 355 2.64 -14.04 -6.82
C PHE A 355 2.54 -13.19 -8.09
N SER A 356 3.69 -13.04 -8.73
CA SER A 356 3.87 -12.18 -9.88
C SER A 356 4.70 -12.83 -10.99
N LEU A 357 5.23 -14.03 -10.75
CA LEU A 357 5.94 -14.83 -11.74
C LEU A 357 5.09 -16.01 -12.24
N GLU A 358 5.20 -16.28 -13.53
CA GLU A 358 4.53 -17.43 -14.18
C GLU A 358 4.98 -18.78 -13.61
N SER A 359 6.25 -18.87 -13.18
CA SER A 359 6.77 -20.07 -12.52
C SER A 359 6.11 -20.31 -11.17
N ASP A 360 5.85 -19.24 -10.41
CA ASP A 360 5.20 -19.34 -9.11
C ASP A 360 3.72 -19.69 -9.26
N ILE A 361 3.04 -19.07 -10.22
CA ILE A 361 1.64 -19.39 -10.55
C ILE A 361 1.49 -20.87 -10.88
N ARG A 362 2.31 -21.39 -11.81
CA ARG A 362 2.29 -22.81 -12.18
C ARG A 362 2.61 -23.74 -11.01
N ARG A 363 3.56 -23.35 -10.15
CA ARG A 363 3.90 -24.12 -8.94
C ARG A 363 2.71 -24.21 -7.98
N VAL A 364 1.99 -23.11 -7.78
CA VAL A 364 0.83 -23.05 -6.90
C VAL A 364 -0.36 -23.83 -7.47
N GLU A 365 -0.62 -23.72 -8.77
CA GLU A 365 -1.65 -24.51 -9.47
C GLU A 365 -1.37 -26.00 -9.36
N ALA A 366 -0.14 -26.43 -9.68
CA ALA A 366 0.26 -27.82 -9.60
C ALA A 366 0.09 -28.41 -8.20
N PHE A 367 0.27 -27.62 -7.14
CA PHE A 367 0.03 -28.06 -5.77
C PHE A 367 -1.46 -28.36 -5.52
N PHE A 368 -2.37 -27.50 -5.95
CA PHE A 368 -3.81 -27.68 -5.72
C PHE A 368 -4.52 -28.59 -6.74
N ASP A 369 -3.87 -28.88 -7.87
CA ASP A 369 -4.32 -29.89 -8.84
C ASP A 369 -4.02 -31.32 -8.36
N ASP A 370 -3.10 -31.49 -7.39
CA ASP A 370 -2.82 -32.77 -6.76
C ASP A 370 -4.06 -33.30 -6.02
N PRO A 371 -4.50 -34.55 -6.28
CA PRO A 371 -5.61 -35.18 -5.57
C PRO A 371 -5.51 -35.13 -4.03
N GLN A 372 -4.30 -35.10 -3.46
CA GLN A 372 -4.08 -35.02 -2.02
C GLN A 372 -4.34 -33.62 -1.43
N HIS A 373 -4.38 -32.59 -2.27
CA HIS A 373 -4.51 -31.19 -1.87
C HIS A 373 -5.78 -30.52 -2.41
N GLN A 374 -6.79 -31.32 -2.76
CA GLN A 374 -8.04 -30.79 -3.33
C GLN A 374 -8.78 -29.89 -2.34
N LEU A 375 -9.16 -28.71 -2.83
CA LEU A 375 -9.99 -27.76 -2.11
C LEU A 375 -11.48 -28.11 -2.27
N SER A 376 -12.28 -27.78 -1.24
CA SER A 376 -13.74 -27.79 -1.39
C SER A 376 -14.19 -26.82 -2.49
N PRO A 377 -15.36 -27.01 -3.12
CA PRO A 377 -15.83 -26.11 -4.19
C PRO A 377 -15.91 -24.63 -3.78
N ALA A 378 -16.19 -24.35 -2.50
CA ALA A 378 -16.21 -22.99 -1.99
C ALA A 378 -14.80 -22.37 -1.92
N LEU A 379 -13.82 -23.14 -1.43
CA LEU A 379 -12.42 -22.71 -1.36
C LEU A 379 -11.77 -22.65 -2.74
N GLN A 380 -12.16 -23.52 -3.67
CA GLN A 380 -11.70 -23.47 -5.05
C GLN A 380 -12.03 -22.12 -5.71
N ARG A 381 -13.21 -21.54 -5.41
CA ARG A 381 -13.55 -20.19 -5.91
C ARG A 381 -12.64 -19.10 -5.33
N VAL A 382 -12.33 -19.19 -4.03
CA VAL A 382 -11.41 -18.24 -3.37
C VAL A 382 -10.00 -18.37 -3.95
N PHE A 383 -9.54 -19.60 -4.14
CA PHE A 383 -8.27 -19.90 -4.79
C PHE A 383 -8.21 -19.28 -6.18
N GLN A 384 -9.20 -19.54 -7.04
CA GLN A 384 -9.25 -18.96 -8.37
C GLN A 384 -9.25 -17.42 -8.34
N GLN A 385 -9.99 -16.79 -7.42
CA GLN A 385 -9.96 -15.33 -7.25
C GLN A 385 -8.54 -14.81 -6.92
N GLY A 386 -7.85 -15.46 -5.98
CA GLY A 386 -6.46 -15.11 -5.64
C GLY A 386 -5.51 -15.30 -6.81
N MET A 387 -5.66 -16.40 -7.56
CA MET A 387 -4.84 -16.72 -8.73
C MET A 387 -5.10 -15.77 -9.90
N GLU A 388 -6.33 -15.34 -10.15
CA GLU A 388 -6.59 -14.31 -11.16
C GLU A 388 -5.88 -13.00 -10.81
N GLN A 389 -5.85 -12.60 -9.55
CA GLN A 389 -5.10 -11.42 -9.13
C GLN A 389 -3.58 -11.59 -9.34
N ALA A 390 -3.04 -12.79 -9.07
CA ALA A 390 -1.64 -13.12 -9.35
C ALA A 390 -1.32 -13.02 -10.86
N ARG A 391 -2.16 -13.61 -11.72
CA ARG A 391 -2.02 -13.54 -13.19
C ARG A 391 -2.09 -12.09 -13.70
N VAL A 392 -3.00 -11.30 -13.15
CA VAL A 392 -3.14 -9.87 -13.43
C VAL A 392 -1.88 -9.09 -13.02
N ASN A 393 -1.24 -9.45 -11.90
CA ASN A 393 0.05 -8.88 -11.49
C ASN A 393 1.21 -9.31 -12.42
N THR A 394 1.26 -10.58 -12.82
CA THR A 394 2.24 -11.07 -13.82
C THR A 394 2.08 -10.35 -15.15
N TRP A 395 0.84 -10.14 -15.60
CA TRP A 395 0.57 -9.35 -16.80
C TRP A 395 1.08 -7.91 -16.66
N PHE A 396 0.77 -7.22 -15.56
CA PHE A 396 1.26 -5.87 -15.31
C PHE A 396 2.80 -5.77 -15.41
N ILE A 397 3.52 -6.67 -14.74
CA ILE A 397 5.00 -6.64 -14.73
C ILE A 397 5.58 -6.84 -16.12
N ARG A 398 4.98 -7.73 -16.92
CA ARG A 398 5.42 -7.97 -18.30
C ARG A 398 5.28 -6.76 -19.21
N HIS A 399 4.29 -5.90 -18.96
CA HIS A 399 3.95 -4.78 -19.85
C HIS A 399 4.43 -3.42 -19.35
N PHE A 400 4.62 -3.26 -18.03
CA PHE A 400 4.93 -1.97 -17.39
C PHE A 400 6.10 -2.02 -16.42
N GLY A 401 6.64 -3.21 -16.09
CA GLY A 401 7.64 -3.37 -15.04
C GLY A 401 8.93 -2.59 -15.29
N SER A 402 9.39 -2.55 -16.54
CA SER A 402 10.54 -1.77 -16.99
C SER A 402 10.22 -0.28 -17.10
N GLU A 403 9.03 0.02 -17.62
CA GLU A 403 8.53 1.35 -17.95
C GLU A 403 8.37 2.20 -16.68
N VAL A 404 7.89 1.59 -15.58
CA VAL A 404 7.87 2.24 -14.26
C VAL A 404 9.29 2.67 -13.85
N GLY A 405 10.28 1.78 -14.02
CA GLY A 405 11.67 2.09 -13.68
C GLY A 405 12.23 3.25 -14.51
N VAL A 406 12.01 3.22 -15.83
CA VAL A 406 12.44 4.27 -16.77
C VAL A 406 11.76 5.60 -16.47
N TRP A 407 10.46 5.59 -16.18
CA TRP A 407 9.73 6.80 -15.87
C TRP A 407 10.25 7.42 -14.57
N VAL A 408 10.35 6.62 -13.51
CA VAL A 408 10.83 7.09 -12.21
C VAL A 408 12.26 7.60 -12.28
N SER A 409 13.16 6.93 -13.03
CA SER A 409 14.55 7.38 -13.14
C SER A 409 14.64 8.78 -13.76
N ARG A 410 13.86 9.06 -14.81
CA ARG A 410 13.82 10.39 -15.46
C ARG A 410 13.31 11.48 -14.52
N THR A 411 12.34 11.16 -13.66
CA THR A 411 11.79 12.11 -12.68
C THR A 411 12.74 12.36 -11.51
N MET A 412 13.57 11.37 -11.16
CA MET A 412 14.54 11.50 -10.07
C MET A 412 15.87 12.12 -10.52
N GLU A 413 16.11 12.28 -11.82
CA GLU A 413 17.24 13.03 -12.35
C GLU A 413 17.04 14.53 -12.08
N PRO A 414 18.03 15.21 -11.46
CA PRO A 414 17.92 16.60 -11.02
C PRO A 414 17.86 17.63 -12.15
#